data_AF-G3B646-F1
#
_entry.id   AF-G3B646-F1
#
_cell.length_a   1.000
_cell.length_b   1.000
_cell.length_c   1.000
_cell.angle_alpha   90.00
_cell.angle_beta   90.00
_cell.angle_gamma   90.00
#
_symmetry.space_group_name_H-M   'P 1'
#
loop_
_entity.id
_entity.type
_entity.pdbx_description
1 polymer ?
#
loop_
_entity_poly.entity_id
_entity_poly.type
_entity_poly.pdbx_seq_one_letter_code
_entity_poly.pdbx_strand_id
1 'polypeptide(L)'
;MIFSVGNAFIHFATLGVLLIILFNVRAKYTAIGRTEMLFFFYLFIGLTVSSLVVDCGVTPPSSSSYAYFVAVQMGLAGSCCISLLYNGLLCFQFWEDGSRRSMWILRLVSIGWFIVNFFIAIFTFKNWGTGLSTTNTTGLFVVGYVLNAFILFVYVVSQVALVLFALDSYWPLGAICLGVFFFVAGQVLMYVFSEKICEGATHYIDGVFFATVCNTFTVMMIYKFWDMITTDDLEFSVATVENGVRSFGLEDEKRNSTFFS
;
A
#
# COMPACT_ATOMS: atom_id res chain seq x y z
N MET A 1 1.74 -27.89 15.47
CA MET A 1 2.40 -26.90 16.33
C MET A 1 2.45 -25.61 15.54
N ILE A 2 2.02 -24.47 16.11
CA ILE A 2 2.22 -23.16 15.48
C ILE A 2 3.73 -22.93 15.51
N PHE A 3 4.37 -23.05 14.35
CA PHE A 3 5.75 -22.63 14.18
C PHE A 3 5.72 -21.09 14.19
N SER A 4 6.58 -20.46 15.01
CA SER A 4 6.80 -19.00 15.08
C SER A 4 5.64 -18.11 15.61
N VAL A 5 5.41 -18.14 16.92
CA VAL A 5 4.53 -17.19 17.65
C VAL A 5 4.93 -15.72 17.41
N GLY A 6 6.22 -15.43 17.24
CA GLY A 6 6.71 -14.08 16.94
C GLY A 6 6.18 -13.53 15.61
N ASN A 7 6.11 -14.37 14.57
CA ASN A 7 5.59 -13.99 13.26
C ASN A 7 4.08 -13.72 13.32
N ALA A 8 3.33 -14.52 14.09
CA ALA A 8 1.91 -14.26 14.33
C ALA A 8 1.68 -12.89 14.98
N PHE A 9 2.44 -12.59 16.04
CA PHE A 9 2.31 -11.33 16.78
C PHE A 9 2.56 -10.11 15.88
N ILE A 10 3.61 -10.14 15.06
CA ILE A 10 3.91 -9.00 14.18
C ILE A 10 2.85 -8.84 13.08
N HIS A 11 2.35 -9.92 12.48
CA HIS A 11 1.26 -9.83 11.50
C HIS A 11 -0.02 -9.23 12.11
N PHE A 12 -0.37 -9.57 13.36
CA PHE A 12 -1.49 -8.92 14.07
C PHE A 12 -1.22 -7.44 14.34
N ALA A 13 0.00 -7.08 14.74
CA ALA A 13 0.38 -5.68 14.93
C ALA A 13 0.30 -4.90 13.61
N THR A 14 0.78 -5.47 12.50
CA THR A 14 0.67 -4.92 11.14
C THR A 14 -0.79 -4.68 10.77
N LEU A 15 -1.69 -5.66 11.00
CA LEU A 15 -3.13 -5.47 10.78
C LEU A 15 -3.68 -4.31 11.60
N GLY A 16 -3.30 -4.19 12.88
CA GLY A 16 -3.69 -3.05 13.72
C GLY A 16 -3.27 -1.70 13.15
N VAL A 17 -2.01 -1.57 12.71
CA VAL A 17 -1.49 -0.36 12.06
C VAL A 17 -2.24 -0.06 10.77
N LEU A 18 -2.51 -1.07 9.93
CA LEU A 18 -3.26 -0.90 8.68
C LEU A 18 -4.69 -0.43 8.91
N LEU A 19 -5.35 -0.91 9.97
CA LEU A 19 -6.69 -0.45 10.34
C LEU A 19 -6.70 1.02 10.77
N ILE A 20 -5.68 1.46 11.52
CA ILE A 20 -5.51 2.88 11.89
C ILE A 20 -5.30 3.74 10.64
N ILE A 21 -4.41 3.31 9.73
CA ILE A 21 -4.18 3.98 8.45
C ILE A 21 -5.49 4.08 7.65
N LEU A 22 -6.23 2.98 7.53
CA LEU A 22 -7.51 2.93 6.82
C LEU A 22 -8.53 3.92 7.39
N PHE A 23 -8.61 4.03 8.72
CA PHE A 23 -9.46 4.99 9.39
C PHE A 23 -9.08 6.44 9.03
N ASN A 24 -7.79 6.77 9.10
CA ASN A 24 -7.31 8.11 8.78
C ASN A 24 -7.51 8.49 7.30
N VAL A 25 -7.28 7.56 6.38
CA VAL A 25 -7.51 7.79 4.93
C VAL A 25 -8.99 8.04 4.65
N ARG A 26 -9.90 7.30 5.31
CA ARG A 26 -11.34 7.49 5.17
C ARG A 26 -11.85 8.79 5.78
N ALA A 27 -11.16 9.34 6.78
CA ALA A 27 -11.52 10.60 7.42
C ALA A 27 -11.31 11.82 6.52
N LYS A 28 -10.46 11.72 5.47
CA LYS A 28 -10.28 12.80 4.48
C LYS A 28 -11.40 12.80 3.45
N TYR A 29 -11.95 13.98 3.15
CA TYR A 29 -13.09 14.12 2.24
C TYR A 29 -12.69 14.53 0.82
N THR A 30 -11.59 15.27 0.63
CA THR A 30 -11.18 15.89 -0.64
C THR A 30 -9.75 15.53 -1.09
N ALA A 31 -9.25 14.36 -0.68
CA ALA A 31 -7.91 13.91 -1.04
C ALA A 31 -7.84 13.22 -2.41
N ILE A 32 -6.84 13.60 -3.22
CA ILE A 32 -6.52 13.00 -4.52
C ILE A 32 -6.07 11.53 -4.31
N GLY A 33 -6.58 10.62 -5.12
CA GLY A 33 -6.23 9.20 -5.12
C GLY A 33 -6.86 8.43 -3.98
N ARG A 34 -7.78 9.02 -3.18
CA ARG A 34 -8.23 8.42 -1.92
C ARG A 34 -8.83 7.03 -2.13
N THR A 35 -9.73 6.87 -3.11
CA THR A 35 -10.41 5.58 -3.34
C THR A 35 -9.47 4.49 -3.85
N GLU A 36 -8.50 4.88 -4.67
CA GLU A 36 -7.47 4.03 -5.26
C GLU A 36 -6.41 3.63 -4.23
N MET A 37 -6.07 4.54 -3.33
CA MET A 37 -5.16 4.29 -2.21
C MET A 37 -5.81 3.39 -1.16
N LEU A 38 -7.11 3.57 -0.88
CA LEU A 38 -7.87 2.62 -0.06
C LEU A 38 -7.86 1.22 -0.65
N PHE A 39 -7.98 1.09 -1.97
CA PHE A 39 -7.89 -0.22 -2.64
C PHE A 39 -6.53 -0.89 -2.42
N PHE A 40 -5.42 -0.14 -2.51
CA PHE A 40 -4.09 -0.64 -2.16
C PHE A 40 -4.03 -1.14 -0.71
N PHE A 41 -4.53 -0.37 0.27
CA PHE A 41 -4.52 -0.81 1.67
C PHE A 41 -5.39 -2.05 1.93
N TYR A 42 -6.53 -2.21 1.26
CA TYR A 42 -7.31 -3.45 1.35
C TYR A 42 -6.55 -4.65 0.78
N LEU A 43 -5.87 -4.48 -0.37
CA LEU A 43 -5.03 -5.55 -0.93
C LEU A 43 -3.90 -5.92 0.03
N PHE A 44 -3.27 -4.93 0.66
CA PHE A 44 -2.20 -5.16 1.62
C PHE A 44 -2.68 -5.84 2.91
N ILE A 45 -3.91 -5.54 3.37
CA ILE A 45 -4.58 -6.31 4.44
C ILE A 45 -4.76 -7.77 4.00
N GLY A 46 -5.28 -7.99 2.79
CA GLY A 46 -5.42 -9.34 2.22
C GLY A 46 -4.09 -10.09 2.16
N LEU A 47 -3.02 -9.42 1.72
CA LEU A 47 -1.66 -9.96 1.69
C LEU A 47 -1.17 -10.33 3.09
N THR A 48 -1.41 -9.46 4.07
CA THR A 48 -1.00 -9.69 5.47
C THR A 48 -1.73 -10.90 6.05
N VAL A 49 -3.04 -11.04 5.81
CA VAL A 49 -3.81 -12.21 6.24
C VAL A 49 -3.32 -13.49 5.54
N SER A 50 -3.05 -13.43 4.24
CA SER A 50 -2.50 -14.58 3.52
C SER A 50 -1.11 -14.96 4.02
N SER A 51 -0.26 -13.97 4.33
CA SER A 51 1.09 -14.20 4.86
C SER A 51 1.03 -14.79 6.27
N LEU A 52 0.09 -14.36 7.11
CA LEU A 52 -0.15 -14.96 8.44
C LEU A 52 -0.42 -16.48 8.33
N VAL A 53 -1.23 -16.92 7.35
CA VAL A 53 -1.52 -18.36 7.15
C VAL A 53 -0.27 -19.15 6.77
N VAL A 54 0.59 -18.58 5.91
CA VAL A 54 1.80 -19.23 5.41
C VAL A 54 2.91 -19.20 6.47
N ASP A 55 3.20 -18.03 7.03
CA ASP A 55 4.33 -17.77 7.91
C ASP A 55 4.12 -18.36 9.32
N CYS A 56 2.88 -18.45 9.81
CA CYS A 56 2.58 -19.10 11.10
C CYS A 56 2.52 -20.64 11.00
N GLY A 57 2.78 -21.21 9.81
CA GLY A 57 2.74 -22.66 9.58
C GLY A 57 1.35 -23.27 9.73
N VAL A 58 0.26 -22.51 9.51
CA VAL A 58 -1.11 -23.05 9.51
C VAL A 58 -1.24 -24.12 8.43
N THR A 59 -0.58 -23.90 7.29
CA THR A 59 -0.36 -24.93 6.28
C THR A 59 1.11 -25.37 6.28
N PRO A 60 1.43 -26.60 6.73
CA PRO A 60 2.80 -27.09 6.73
C PRO A 60 3.36 -27.20 5.30
N PRO A 61 4.67 -26.96 5.07
CA PRO A 61 5.29 -27.09 3.75
C PRO A 61 5.13 -28.47 3.09
N SER A 62 4.94 -29.52 3.90
CA SER A 62 4.70 -30.90 3.41
C SER A 62 3.27 -31.13 2.92
N SER A 63 2.33 -30.21 3.19
CA SER A 63 0.94 -30.34 2.79
C SER A 63 0.75 -30.02 1.31
N SER A 64 -0.15 -30.76 0.65
CA SER A 64 -0.56 -30.49 -0.73
C SER A 64 -1.20 -29.12 -0.92
N SER A 65 -1.75 -28.53 0.16
CA SER A 65 -2.37 -27.21 0.18
C SER A 65 -1.37 -26.06 0.25
N TYR A 66 -0.12 -26.30 0.67
CA TYR A 66 0.89 -25.24 0.88
C TYR A 66 1.14 -24.42 -0.39
N ALA A 67 1.32 -25.11 -1.52
CA ALA A 67 1.54 -24.49 -2.82
C ALA A 67 0.44 -23.50 -3.22
N TYR A 68 -0.82 -23.77 -2.87
CA TYR A 68 -1.93 -22.88 -3.21
C TYR A 68 -1.92 -21.61 -2.35
N PHE A 69 -1.67 -21.73 -1.04
CA PHE A 69 -1.60 -20.57 -0.15
C PHE A 69 -0.41 -19.67 -0.47
N VAL A 70 0.75 -20.25 -0.77
CA VAL A 70 1.93 -19.47 -1.21
C VAL A 70 1.65 -18.78 -2.55
N ALA A 71 0.98 -19.47 -3.49
CA ALA A 71 0.62 -18.84 -4.76
C ALA A 71 -0.36 -17.66 -4.58
N VAL A 72 -1.35 -17.77 -3.68
CA VAL A 72 -2.23 -16.65 -3.32
C VAL A 72 -1.43 -15.49 -2.73
N GLN A 73 -0.53 -15.77 -1.79
CA GLN A 73 0.34 -14.76 -1.18
C GLN A 73 1.18 -14.04 -2.24
N MET A 74 1.81 -14.77 -3.17
CA MET A 74 2.58 -14.18 -4.26
C MET A 74 1.72 -13.39 -5.24
N GLY A 75 0.52 -13.88 -5.55
CA GLY A 75 -0.48 -13.15 -6.34
C GLY A 75 -0.82 -11.80 -5.72
N LEU A 76 -1.16 -11.80 -4.42
CA LEU A 76 -1.50 -10.59 -3.67
C LEU A 76 -0.33 -9.63 -3.58
N ALA A 77 0.89 -10.12 -3.40
CA ALA A 77 2.11 -9.31 -3.39
C ALA A 77 2.30 -8.60 -4.73
N GLY A 78 2.12 -9.32 -5.85
CA GLY A 78 2.12 -8.72 -7.18
C GLY A 78 1.04 -7.63 -7.32
N SER A 79 -0.21 -7.93 -6.94
CA SER A 79 -1.31 -6.95 -7.00
C SER A 79 -1.02 -5.69 -6.19
N CYS A 80 -0.38 -5.82 -5.02
CA CYS A 80 0.06 -4.67 -4.22
C CYS A 80 1.09 -3.82 -4.98
N CYS A 81 2.06 -4.43 -5.65
CA CYS A 81 3.08 -3.71 -6.42
C CYS A 81 2.47 -2.90 -7.56
N ILE A 82 1.59 -3.52 -8.37
CA ILE A 82 1.00 -2.84 -9.52
C ILE A 82 -0.03 -1.79 -9.12
N SER A 83 -0.80 -2.04 -8.05
CA SER A 83 -1.74 -1.05 -7.51
C SER A 83 -1.02 0.15 -6.93
N LEU A 84 0.14 -0.05 -6.30
CA LEU A 84 0.98 1.05 -5.82
C LEU A 84 1.53 1.90 -6.99
N LEU A 85 2.02 1.25 -8.05
CA LEU A 85 2.44 1.97 -9.26
C LEU A 85 1.29 2.79 -9.86
N TYR A 86 0.10 2.21 -9.99
CA TYR A 86 -1.08 2.92 -10.50
C TYR A 86 -1.40 4.14 -9.63
N ASN A 87 -1.38 4.00 -8.30
CA ASN A 87 -1.56 5.12 -7.38
C ASN A 87 -0.51 6.23 -7.60
N GLY A 88 0.75 5.86 -7.80
CA GLY A 88 1.81 6.83 -8.08
C GLY A 88 1.63 7.58 -9.41
N LEU A 89 1.01 6.95 -10.42
CA LEU A 89 0.72 7.58 -11.71
C LEU A 89 -0.51 8.50 -11.65
N LEU A 90 -1.48 8.23 -10.77
CA LEU A 90 -2.65 9.11 -10.59
C LEU A 90 -2.27 10.53 -10.18
N CYS A 91 -1.16 10.67 -9.44
CA CYS A 91 -0.71 11.96 -8.98
C CYS A 91 -0.25 12.90 -10.13
N PHE A 92 -0.01 12.37 -11.33
CA PHE A 92 0.25 13.15 -12.54
C PHE A 92 -1.02 13.58 -13.29
N GLN A 93 -2.20 13.25 -12.77
CA GLN A 93 -3.51 13.63 -13.32
C GLN A 93 -3.73 13.23 -14.79
N PHE A 94 -3.14 12.11 -15.24
CA PHE A 94 -3.37 11.59 -16.59
C PHE A 94 -4.83 11.19 -16.86
N TRP A 95 -5.58 10.87 -15.80
CA TRP A 95 -7.01 10.56 -15.84
C TRP A 95 -7.69 11.03 -14.56
N GLU A 96 -9.00 11.23 -14.63
CA GLU A 96 -9.82 11.66 -13.50
C GLU A 96 -9.76 10.63 -12.35
N ASP A 97 -9.15 11.08 -11.25
CA ASP A 97 -9.12 10.40 -9.97
C ASP A 97 -10.54 10.20 -9.38
N GLY A 98 -10.77 9.10 -8.67
CA GLY A 98 -12.06 8.77 -8.05
C GLY A 98 -13.17 8.43 -9.06
N SER A 99 -12.89 8.53 -10.36
CA SER A 99 -13.85 8.17 -11.40
C SER A 99 -14.13 6.67 -11.37
N ARG A 100 -15.38 6.29 -11.70
CA ARG A 100 -15.76 4.88 -11.81
C ARG A 100 -14.86 4.12 -12.79
N ARG A 101 -14.39 4.80 -13.84
CA ARG A 101 -13.47 4.22 -14.85
C ARG A 101 -12.09 3.94 -14.24
N SER A 102 -11.49 4.90 -13.53
CA SER A 102 -10.19 4.72 -12.85
C SER A 102 -10.20 3.49 -11.94
N MET A 103 -11.23 3.37 -11.09
CA MET A 103 -11.36 2.24 -10.17
C MET A 103 -11.50 0.88 -10.88
N TRP A 104 -12.18 0.82 -12.02
CA TRP A 104 -12.30 -0.43 -12.79
C TRP A 104 -10.96 -0.81 -13.43
N ILE A 105 -10.22 0.16 -13.98
CA ILE A 105 -8.88 -0.08 -14.55
C ILE A 105 -7.94 -0.59 -13.47
N LEU A 106 -7.88 0.08 -12.31
CA LEU A 106 -7.07 -0.33 -11.17
C LEU A 106 -7.36 -1.78 -10.75
N ARG A 107 -8.65 -2.15 -10.64
CA ARG A 107 -9.06 -3.51 -10.28
C ARG A 107 -8.65 -4.53 -11.34
N LEU A 108 -8.90 -4.24 -12.62
CA LEU A 108 -8.58 -5.15 -13.72
C LEU A 108 -7.07 -5.37 -13.85
N VAL A 109 -6.27 -4.31 -13.75
CA VAL A 109 -4.81 -4.39 -13.79
C VAL A 109 -4.28 -5.17 -12.58
N SER A 110 -4.83 -4.91 -11.39
CA SER A 110 -4.42 -5.61 -10.16
C SER A 110 -4.79 -7.09 -10.18
N ILE A 111 -5.96 -7.45 -10.70
CA ILE A 111 -6.40 -8.84 -10.89
C ILE A 111 -5.59 -9.51 -12.02
N GLY A 112 -5.31 -8.82 -13.11
CA GLY A 112 -4.47 -9.35 -14.19
C GLY A 112 -3.08 -9.73 -13.66
N TRP A 113 -2.45 -8.83 -12.90
CA TRP A 113 -1.14 -9.10 -12.32
C TRP A 113 -1.17 -10.13 -11.18
N PHE A 114 -2.27 -10.19 -10.40
CA PHE A 114 -2.54 -11.28 -9.45
C PHE A 114 -2.45 -12.64 -10.15
N ILE A 115 -3.22 -12.79 -11.23
CA ILE A 115 -3.37 -14.03 -11.98
C ILE A 115 -2.02 -14.48 -12.55
N VAL A 116 -1.24 -13.56 -13.10
CA VAL A 116 0.11 -13.85 -13.63
C VAL A 116 1.02 -14.41 -12.53
N ASN A 117 1.13 -13.73 -11.39
CA ASN A 117 1.98 -14.18 -10.28
C ASN A 117 1.47 -15.50 -9.68
N PHE A 118 0.16 -15.65 -9.53
CA PHE A 118 -0.48 -16.84 -9.00
C PHE A 118 -0.24 -18.08 -9.87
N PHE A 119 -0.45 -18.00 -11.18
CA PHE A 119 -0.26 -19.14 -12.08
C PHE A 119 1.21 -19.55 -12.18
N ILE A 120 2.14 -18.59 -12.23
CA ILE A 120 3.58 -18.89 -12.27
C ILE A 120 4.00 -19.59 -10.97
N ALA A 121 3.50 -19.14 -9.81
CA ALA A 121 3.74 -19.81 -8.54
C ALA A 121 3.19 -21.23 -8.54
N ILE A 122 1.91 -21.45 -8.88
CA ILE A 122 1.33 -22.80 -8.90
C ILE A 122 2.04 -23.73 -9.87
N PHE A 123 2.32 -23.27 -11.09
CA PHE A 123 2.98 -24.12 -12.10
C PHE A 123 4.37 -24.54 -11.64
N THR A 124 5.11 -23.64 -10.97
CA THR A 124 6.42 -23.96 -10.39
C THR A 124 6.32 -24.97 -9.25
N PHE A 125 5.35 -24.80 -8.33
CA PHE A 125 5.20 -25.71 -7.18
C PHE A 125 4.62 -27.08 -7.54
N LYS A 126 3.71 -27.16 -8.52
CA LYS A 126 3.06 -28.41 -8.95
C LYS A 126 3.79 -29.11 -10.09
N ASN A 127 4.86 -28.52 -10.64
CA ASN A 127 5.57 -29.02 -11.82
C ASN A 127 4.63 -29.28 -13.01
N TRP A 128 3.62 -28.42 -13.18
CA TRP A 128 2.55 -28.59 -14.18
C TRP A 128 2.93 -28.09 -15.60
N GLY A 129 4.20 -27.82 -15.87
CA GLY A 129 4.68 -27.38 -17.17
C GLY A 129 6.07 -27.94 -17.53
N THR A 130 6.36 -27.99 -18.83
CA THR A 130 7.62 -28.55 -19.37
C THR A 130 8.85 -27.66 -19.13
N GLY A 131 8.67 -26.40 -18.71
CA GLY A 131 9.77 -25.46 -18.46
C GLY A 131 9.80 -24.82 -17.05
N LEU A 132 8.76 -25.01 -16.24
CA LEU A 132 8.65 -24.50 -14.88
C LEU A 132 8.58 -25.69 -13.93
N SER A 133 9.65 -25.92 -13.19
CA SER A 133 9.74 -27.01 -12.23
C SER A 133 10.33 -26.51 -10.92
N THR A 134 10.17 -27.28 -9.85
CA THR A 134 10.79 -26.99 -8.54
C THR A 134 12.32 -26.92 -8.65
N THR A 135 12.90 -27.55 -9.68
CA THR A 135 14.33 -27.52 -10.00
C THR A 135 14.73 -26.32 -10.87
N ASN A 136 13.78 -25.74 -11.63
CA ASN A 136 14.00 -24.56 -12.46
C ASN A 136 12.99 -23.46 -12.09
N THR A 137 13.33 -22.72 -11.04
CA THR A 137 12.51 -21.63 -10.48
C THR A 137 12.76 -20.27 -11.14
N THR A 138 13.50 -20.23 -12.26
CA THR A 138 13.88 -18.98 -12.93
C THR A 138 12.66 -18.11 -13.27
N GLY A 139 11.58 -18.71 -13.79
CA GLY A 139 10.36 -17.97 -14.12
C GLY A 139 9.67 -17.37 -12.89
N LEU A 140 9.65 -18.10 -11.78
CA LEU A 140 9.14 -17.62 -10.50
C LEU A 140 9.97 -16.44 -9.98
N PHE A 141 11.29 -16.54 -10.09
CA PHE A 141 12.21 -15.49 -9.67
C PHE A 141 12.03 -14.21 -10.49
N VAL A 142 12.03 -14.33 -11.82
CA VAL A 142 11.92 -13.19 -12.73
C VAL A 142 10.59 -12.48 -12.54
N VAL A 143 9.47 -13.19 -12.53
CA VAL A 143 8.15 -12.53 -12.46
C VAL A 143 7.81 -12.12 -11.04
N GLY A 144 8.02 -13.00 -10.06
CA GLY A 144 7.69 -12.75 -8.66
C GLY A 144 8.58 -11.72 -7.98
N TYR A 145 9.85 -11.59 -8.40
CA TYR A 145 10.79 -10.66 -7.77
C TYR A 145 11.28 -9.57 -8.73
N VAL A 146 11.89 -9.92 -9.87
CA VAL A 146 12.53 -8.92 -10.74
C VAL A 146 11.52 -7.93 -11.33
N LEU A 147 10.42 -8.41 -11.90
CA LEU A 147 9.39 -7.54 -12.47
C LEU A 147 8.66 -6.73 -11.40
N ASN A 148 8.36 -7.33 -10.25
CA ASN A 148 7.75 -6.60 -9.12
C ASN A 148 8.70 -5.52 -8.56
N ALA A 149 10.00 -5.82 -8.45
CA ALA A 149 11.01 -4.84 -8.05
C ALA A 149 11.12 -3.71 -9.08
N PHE A 150 11.04 -4.01 -10.37
CA PHE A 150 11.01 -2.99 -11.42
C PHE A 150 9.77 -2.11 -11.33
N ILE A 151 8.58 -2.69 -11.10
CA ILE A 151 7.33 -1.93 -10.88
C ILE A 151 7.48 -0.97 -9.68
N LEU A 152 8.02 -1.45 -8.56
CA LEU A 152 8.27 -0.62 -7.38
C LEU A 152 9.33 0.46 -7.65
N PHE A 153 10.37 0.15 -8.42
CA PHE A 153 11.37 1.13 -8.83
C PHE A 153 10.74 2.25 -9.67
N VAL A 154 9.92 1.91 -10.67
CA VAL A 154 9.19 2.91 -11.48
C VAL A 154 8.26 3.75 -10.59
N TYR A 155 7.60 3.15 -9.61
CA TYR A 155 6.80 3.88 -8.63
C TYR A 155 7.66 4.88 -7.83
N VAL A 156 8.79 4.46 -7.27
CA VAL A 156 9.68 5.37 -6.51
C VAL A 156 10.18 6.51 -7.39
N VAL A 157 10.63 6.21 -8.61
CA VAL A 157 11.07 7.23 -9.57
C VAL A 157 9.95 8.22 -9.88
N SER A 158 8.71 7.74 -10.06
CA SER A 158 7.57 8.61 -10.32
C SER A 158 7.24 9.50 -9.11
N GLN A 159 7.35 8.99 -7.88
CA GLN A 159 7.14 9.81 -6.68
C GLN A 159 8.23 10.87 -6.50
N VAL A 160 9.49 10.52 -6.77
CA VAL A 160 10.60 11.48 -6.73
C VAL A 160 10.40 12.57 -7.79
N ALA A 161 10.02 12.19 -9.02
CA ALA A 161 9.73 13.15 -10.08
C ALA A 161 8.59 14.10 -9.68
N LEU A 162 7.51 13.58 -9.09
CA LEU A 162 6.42 14.41 -8.60
C LEU A 162 6.90 15.44 -7.58
N VAL A 163 7.69 15.03 -6.59
CA VAL A 163 8.15 15.97 -5.56
C VAL A 163 9.11 17.03 -6.13
N LEU A 164 9.97 16.65 -7.08
CA LEU A 164 10.93 17.58 -7.65
C LEU A 164 10.33 18.58 -8.65
N PHE A 165 9.28 18.18 -9.38
CA PHE A 165 8.73 18.98 -10.47
C PHE A 165 7.37 19.60 -10.16
N ALA A 166 6.58 19.03 -9.25
CA ALA A 166 5.21 19.47 -8.99
C ALA A 166 5.00 20.09 -7.60
N LEU A 167 5.90 19.85 -6.63
CA LEU A 167 5.76 20.36 -5.26
C LEU A 167 6.80 21.43 -4.94
N ASP A 168 6.38 22.46 -4.19
CA ASP A 168 7.26 23.52 -3.70
C ASP A 168 8.09 23.11 -2.46
N SER A 169 7.68 22.04 -1.78
CA SER A 169 8.35 21.54 -0.57
C SER A 169 9.00 20.18 -0.81
N TYR A 170 10.29 20.08 -0.45
CA TYR A 170 11.07 18.83 -0.52
C TYR A 170 10.88 17.92 0.69
N TRP A 171 10.08 18.31 1.69
CA TRP A 171 9.83 17.50 2.88
C TRP A 171 9.33 16.07 2.57
N PRO A 172 8.45 15.84 1.57
CA PRO A 172 8.00 14.49 1.21
C PRO A 172 9.10 13.56 0.69
N LEU A 173 10.24 14.08 0.21
CA LEU A 173 11.40 13.25 -0.15
C LEU A 173 11.91 12.44 1.03
N GLY A 174 11.83 13.00 2.25
CA GLY A 174 12.23 12.31 3.47
C GLY A 174 11.44 11.01 3.70
N ALA A 175 10.13 11.04 3.46
CA ALA A 175 9.28 9.85 3.58
C ALA A 175 9.58 8.82 2.48
N ILE A 176 9.85 9.26 1.25
CA ILE A 176 10.26 8.36 0.16
C ILE A 176 11.59 7.67 0.53
N CYS A 177 12.60 8.44 0.95
CA CYS A 177 13.90 7.91 1.34
C CYS A 177 13.79 6.91 2.50
N LEU A 178 13.02 7.24 3.54
CA LEU A 178 12.81 6.35 4.69
C LEU A 178 12.05 5.08 4.28
N GLY A 179 11.05 5.19 3.41
CA GLY A 179 10.31 4.05 2.88
C GLY A 179 11.19 3.10 2.08
N VAL A 180 12.00 3.62 1.16
CA VAL A 180 12.98 2.83 0.38
C VAL A 180 14.01 2.18 1.30
N PHE A 181 14.52 2.92 2.29
CA PHE A 181 15.46 2.39 3.28
C PHE A 181 14.86 1.19 4.02
N PHE A 182 13.66 1.31 4.57
CA PHE A 182 13.02 0.21 5.28
C PHE A 182 12.73 -0.98 4.37
N PHE A 183 12.28 -0.73 3.13
CA PHE A 183 12.03 -1.80 2.18
C PHE A 183 13.30 -2.59 1.87
N VAL A 184 14.38 -1.90 1.49
CA VAL A 184 15.67 -2.53 1.15
C VAL A 184 16.28 -3.23 2.37
N ALA A 185 16.24 -2.59 3.54
CA ALA A 185 16.69 -3.22 4.78
C ALA A 185 15.90 -4.51 5.08
N GLY A 186 14.58 -4.51 4.88
CA GLY A 186 13.75 -5.70 5.03
C GLY A 186 14.15 -6.84 4.08
N GLN A 187 14.40 -6.54 2.80
CA GLN A 187 14.86 -7.54 1.84
C GLN A 187 16.24 -8.11 2.22
N VAL A 188 17.18 -7.26 2.64
CA VAL A 188 18.53 -7.67 3.05
C VAL A 188 18.47 -8.54 4.31
N LEU A 189 17.67 -8.16 5.31
CA LEU A 189 17.49 -8.95 6.54
C LEU A 189 16.88 -10.33 6.26
N MET A 190 15.91 -10.40 5.33
CA MET A 190 15.27 -11.65 4.93
C MET A 190 16.21 -12.59 4.17
N TYR A 191 16.92 -12.09 3.16
CA TYR A 191 17.66 -12.96 2.24
C TYR A 191 19.12 -13.17 2.58
N VAL A 192 19.76 -12.23 3.29
CA VAL A 192 21.20 -12.31 3.62
C VAL A 192 21.42 -12.72 5.07
N PHE A 193 20.60 -12.22 6.00
CA PHE A 193 20.85 -12.37 7.44
C PHE A 193 19.91 -13.33 8.16
N SER A 194 18.90 -13.89 7.49
CA SER A 194 17.87 -14.72 8.15
C SER A 194 18.45 -15.91 8.94
N GLU A 195 19.42 -16.65 8.37
CA GLU A 195 20.05 -17.79 9.07
C GLU A 195 20.79 -17.33 10.34
N LYS A 196 21.60 -16.26 10.23
CA LYS A 196 22.35 -15.70 11.37
C LYS A 196 21.43 -15.18 12.47
N ILE A 197 20.31 -14.57 12.09
CA ILE A 197 19.28 -14.10 13.02
C ILE A 197 18.62 -15.28 13.73
N CYS A 198 18.27 -16.32 12.98
CA CYS A 198 17.63 -17.53 13.51
C CYS A 198 18.50 -18.25 14.54
N GLU A 199 19.80 -18.42 14.24
CA GLU A 199 20.77 -19.02 15.17
C GLU A 199 21.02 -18.14 16.41
N GLY A 200 21.14 -16.82 16.22
CA GLY A 200 21.37 -15.87 17.30
C GLY A 200 20.19 -15.68 18.24
N ALA A 201 18.96 -15.87 17.75
CA ALA A 201 17.72 -15.72 18.50
C ALA A 201 17.11 -17.07 18.97
N THR A 202 17.95 -18.10 19.11
CA THR A 202 17.56 -19.44 19.61
C THR A 202 16.34 -20.03 18.90
N HIS A 203 16.23 -19.83 17.58
CA HIS A 203 15.12 -20.28 16.74
C HIS A 203 13.72 -19.75 17.10
N TYR A 204 13.63 -18.70 17.92
CA TYR A 204 12.34 -18.05 18.22
C TYR A 204 11.96 -16.95 17.22
N ILE A 205 12.97 -16.30 16.61
CA ILE A 205 12.81 -15.20 15.66
C ILE A 205 13.67 -15.50 14.42
N ASP A 206 13.10 -15.28 13.25
CA ASP A 206 13.75 -15.48 11.95
C ASP A 206 13.78 -14.17 11.13
N GLY A 207 14.32 -14.24 9.91
CA GLY A 207 14.30 -13.10 8.98
C GLY A 207 12.89 -12.64 8.60
N VAL A 208 11.88 -13.52 8.62
CA VAL A 208 10.48 -13.19 8.28
C VAL A 208 9.92 -12.16 9.25
N PHE A 209 10.24 -12.30 10.54
CA PHE A 209 9.86 -11.33 11.57
C PHE A 209 10.33 -9.92 11.22
N PHE A 210 11.64 -9.75 11.00
CA PHE A 210 12.22 -8.44 10.70
C PHE A 210 11.78 -7.91 9.35
N ALA A 211 11.63 -8.78 8.35
CA ALA A 211 11.09 -8.40 7.05
C ALA A 211 9.67 -7.84 7.17
N THR A 212 8.83 -8.45 8.00
CA THR A 212 7.45 -8.02 8.25
C THR A 212 7.41 -6.67 8.96
N VAL A 213 8.27 -6.46 9.96
CA VAL A 213 8.43 -5.16 10.63
C VAL A 213 8.83 -4.08 9.62
N CYS A 214 9.86 -4.33 8.83
CA CYS A 214 10.36 -3.38 7.84
C CYS A 214 9.34 -3.09 6.72
N ASN A 215 8.60 -4.10 6.25
CA ASN A 215 7.52 -3.91 5.29
C ASN A 215 6.38 -3.09 5.89
N THR A 216 6.05 -3.28 7.16
CA THR A 216 5.05 -2.46 7.87
C THR A 216 5.47 -1.00 7.91
N PHE A 217 6.72 -0.71 8.29
CA PHE A 217 7.26 0.65 8.26
C PHE A 217 7.31 1.25 6.85
N THR A 218 7.61 0.44 5.85
CA THR A 218 7.55 0.86 4.44
C THR A 218 6.15 1.34 4.07
N VAL A 219 5.12 0.56 4.40
CA VAL A 219 3.71 0.94 4.12
C VAL A 219 3.28 2.15 4.95
N MET A 220 3.75 2.29 6.18
CA MET A 220 3.55 3.52 6.96
C MET A 220 4.15 4.74 6.26
N MET A 221 5.32 4.61 5.63
CA MET A 221 5.94 5.71 4.89
C MET A 221 5.24 6.02 3.58
N ILE A 222 4.70 5.02 2.88
CA ILE A 222 3.83 5.22 1.73
C ILE A 222 2.58 6.02 2.13
N TYR A 223 1.93 5.63 3.23
CA TYR A 223 0.80 6.38 3.78
C TYR A 223 1.18 7.82 4.16
N LYS A 224 2.27 8.00 4.90
CA LYS A 224 2.78 9.33 5.29
C LYS A 224 3.07 10.21 4.08
N PHE A 225 3.70 9.64 3.06
CA PHE A 225 3.97 10.35 1.81
C PHE A 225 2.66 10.82 1.16
N TRP A 226 1.70 9.92 0.98
CA TRP A 226 0.38 10.25 0.44
C TRP A 226 -0.31 11.34 1.27
N ASP A 227 -0.33 11.20 2.59
CA ASP A 227 -0.95 12.15 3.52
C ASP A 227 -0.37 13.57 3.39
N MET A 228 0.96 13.69 3.22
CA MET A 228 1.65 14.98 3.06
C MET A 228 1.34 15.66 1.72
N ILE A 229 1.17 14.89 0.63
CA ILE A 229 0.86 15.48 -0.69
C ILE A 229 -0.64 15.76 -0.87
N THR A 230 -1.51 15.15 -0.06
CA THR A 230 -2.97 15.36 -0.09
C THR A 230 -3.46 16.16 1.11
N THR A 231 -2.82 17.29 1.41
CA THR A 231 -3.28 18.17 2.49
C THR A 231 -4.52 18.93 2.00
N ASP A 232 -5.65 18.79 2.70
CA ASP A 232 -6.93 19.38 2.30
C ASP A 232 -6.97 20.89 2.57
N ASP A 233 -7.52 21.63 1.59
CA ASP A 233 -7.93 23.04 1.55
C ASP A 233 -8.99 23.44 2.62
N LEU A 234 -8.84 22.99 3.87
CA LEU A 234 -9.77 23.32 4.96
C LEU A 234 -9.73 24.81 5.35
N GLU A 235 -8.68 25.56 5.00
CA GLU A 235 -8.60 27.01 5.22
C GLU A 235 -9.67 27.80 4.45
N PHE A 236 -10.17 27.29 3.32
CA PHE A 236 -11.16 28.01 2.52
C PHE A 236 -12.61 27.83 3.01
N SER A 237 -12.86 26.98 4.00
CA SER A 237 -14.19 26.84 4.63
C SER A 237 -14.37 27.70 5.89
N VAL A 238 -13.29 28.23 6.47
CA VAL A 238 -13.34 29.13 7.63
C VAL A 238 -13.24 30.61 7.21
N ALA A 239 -12.61 30.91 6.06
CA ALA A 239 -12.49 32.28 5.54
C ALA A 239 -13.83 32.96 5.19
N THR A 240 -14.91 32.20 4.98
CA THR A 240 -16.25 32.79 4.73
C THR A 240 -16.98 33.16 6.03
N VAL A 241 -16.54 32.66 7.19
CA VAL A 241 -17.18 32.96 8.49
C VAL A 241 -16.44 34.06 9.25
N GLU A 242 -15.13 34.23 9.03
CA GLU A 242 -14.33 35.23 9.75
C GLU A 242 -14.37 36.62 9.11
N ASN A 243 -14.66 36.72 7.80
CA ASN A 243 -15.07 37.98 7.19
C ASN A 243 -16.57 38.17 7.38
N GLY A 244 -16.95 38.59 8.58
CA GLY A 244 -18.24 39.19 8.83
C GLY A 244 -18.48 40.32 7.83
N VAL A 245 -19.19 40.02 6.75
CA VAL A 245 -19.89 41.03 5.98
C VAL A 245 -20.85 41.66 6.98
N ARG A 246 -20.44 42.79 7.56
CA ARG A 246 -21.37 43.74 8.14
C ARG A 246 -22.33 44.04 7.00
N SER A 247 -23.54 43.47 7.09
CA SER A 247 -24.66 43.88 6.28
C SER A 247 -24.92 45.35 6.60
N PHE A 248 -24.20 46.23 5.92
CA PHE A 248 -24.49 47.64 5.85
C PHE A 248 -25.71 47.77 4.95
N GLY A 249 -26.89 47.93 5.55
CA GLY A 249 -28.07 48.38 4.81
C GLY A 249 -29.43 47.74 5.14
N LEU A 250 -29.57 46.92 6.19
CA LEU A 250 -30.87 46.32 6.54
C LEU A 250 -31.57 46.94 7.77
N GLU A 251 -31.29 48.20 8.10
CA GLU A 251 -32.03 48.92 9.15
C GLU A 251 -32.95 50.05 8.65
N ASP A 252 -32.91 50.44 7.37
CA ASP A 252 -33.73 51.55 6.87
C ASP A 252 -35.06 51.13 6.20
N GLU A 253 -35.25 49.86 5.83
CA GLU A 253 -36.45 49.45 5.08
C GLU A 253 -37.69 49.21 5.98
N LYS A 254 -37.51 49.01 7.29
CA LYS A 254 -38.62 48.74 8.23
C LYS A 254 -39.28 49.98 8.84
N ARG A 255 -38.77 51.18 8.55
CA ARG A 255 -39.29 52.44 9.11
C ARG A 255 -40.24 53.20 8.18
N ASN A 256 -40.36 52.80 6.90
CA ASN A 256 -41.20 53.51 5.91
C ASN A 256 -42.56 52.88 5.59
N SER A 257 -43.00 51.84 6.31
CA SER A 257 -44.32 51.21 6.05
C SER A 257 -45.44 51.67 6.99
N THR A 258 -45.34 52.84 7.63
CA THR A 258 -46.44 53.40 8.47
C THR A 258 -46.93 54.78 8.05
N PHE A 259 -46.61 55.23 6.84
CA PHE A 259 -47.24 56.40 6.22
C PHE A 259 -47.65 56.05 4.81
N PHE A 260 -48.86 55.52 4.62
CA PHE A 260 -49.80 55.83 3.54
C PHE A 260 -51.06 54.99 3.74
N SER A 261 -52.15 55.68 4.09
CA SER A 261 -53.57 55.32 3.93
C SER A 261 -54.04 53.96 4.43
#